data_AF-A0A1A8UPL8-F1
#
_entry.id   AF-A0A1A8UPL8-F1
#
_cell.length_a   1.000
_cell.length_b   1.000
_cell.length_c   1.000
_cell.angle_alpha   90.00
_cell.angle_beta   90.00
_cell.angle_gamma   90.00
#
_symmetry.space_group_name_H-M   'P 1'
#
loop_
_entity.id
_entity.type
_entity.pdbx_description
1 polymer ?
#
loop_
_entity_poly.entity_id
_entity_poly.type
_entity_poly.pdbx_seq_one_letter_code
_entity_poly.pdbx_strand_id
1 'polypeptide(L)'
;MSACVCAFILTSSLLAVVSGALGPPTNVTLKSRNLDLVLSWDLPEGSPHGLSYSTEFRSAITAFQPACRNITELRCDLSLFNISIYGNYTGRVRALLGAHRSPWTASNHIVPDK
;
A
#
# COMPACT_ATOMS: atom_id res chain seq x y z
N MET A 1 -30.93 9.34 59.09
CA MET A 1 -31.56 9.06 57.79
C MET A 1 -30.61 9.59 56.73
N SER A 2 -30.01 8.68 55.96
CA SER A 2 -28.87 8.93 55.08
C SER A 2 -29.30 9.66 53.81
N ALA A 3 -28.62 10.74 53.45
CA ALA A 3 -28.88 11.49 52.22
C ALA A 3 -28.22 10.77 51.04
N CYS A 4 -29.03 10.24 50.12
CA CYS A 4 -28.56 9.65 48.87
C CYS A 4 -28.09 10.75 47.91
N VAL A 5 -26.77 10.86 47.73
CA VAL A 5 -26.14 11.73 46.73
C VAL A 5 -26.35 11.12 45.35
N CYS A 6 -27.18 11.76 44.51
CA CYS A 6 -27.34 11.39 43.10
C CYS A 6 -26.36 12.20 42.25
N ALA A 7 -25.16 11.67 42.03
CA ALA A 7 -24.21 12.23 41.07
C ALA A 7 -24.56 11.72 39.67
N PHE A 8 -25.17 12.58 38.85
CA PHE A 8 -25.42 12.32 37.43
C PHE A 8 -24.09 12.49 36.66
N ILE A 9 -23.41 11.38 36.39
CA ILE A 9 -22.21 11.38 35.54
C ILE A 9 -22.68 11.46 34.08
N LEU A 10 -22.66 12.68 33.52
CA LEU A 10 -22.81 12.93 32.09
C LEU A 10 -21.58 12.36 31.36
N THR A 11 -21.69 11.12 30.89
CA THR A 11 -20.69 10.48 30.03
C THR A 11 -20.81 11.07 28.63
N SER A 12 -20.12 12.19 28.41
CA SER A 12 -19.88 12.75 27.08
C SER A 12 -19.12 11.71 26.26
N SER A 13 -19.88 10.96 25.45
CA SER A 13 -19.32 10.01 24.50
C SER A 13 -18.62 10.84 23.43
N LEU A 14 -17.29 10.95 23.53
CA LEU A 14 -16.47 11.44 22.43
C LEU A 14 -16.68 10.47 21.26
N LEU A 15 -17.55 10.86 20.33
CA LEU A 15 -17.53 10.32 18.97
C LEU A 15 -16.18 10.73 18.38
N ALA A 16 -15.19 9.88 18.58
CA ALA A 16 -13.95 9.95 17.82
C ALA A 16 -14.34 9.68 16.36
N VAL A 17 -14.52 10.76 15.59
CA VAL A 17 -14.58 10.66 14.13
C VAL A 17 -13.19 10.20 13.71
N VAL A 18 -13.02 8.89 13.60
CA VAL A 18 -11.87 8.30 12.91
C VAL A 18 -12.07 8.66 11.45
N SER A 19 -11.56 9.82 11.03
CA SER A 19 -11.22 10.05 9.64
C SER A 19 -10.12 9.06 9.29
N GLY A 20 -10.52 7.82 8.99
CA GLY A 20 -9.62 6.69 8.82
C GLY A 20 -8.66 6.97 7.68
N ALA A 21 -7.39 7.19 8.01
CA ALA A 21 -6.33 7.25 7.02
C ALA A 21 -6.33 5.93 6.24
N LEU A 22 -6.29 5.99 4.91
CA LEU A 22 -6.29 4.80 4.07
C LEU A 22 -5.06 3.95 4.38
N GLY A 23 -5.31 2.70 4.81
CA GLY A 23 -4.24 1.76 5.17
C GLY A 23 -3.33 1.43 3.99
N PRO A 24 -2.02 1.26 4.21
CA PRO A 24 -1.09 0.90 3.16
C PRO A 24 -1.25 -0.59 2.74
N PRO A 25 -0.98 -0.95 1.49
CA PRO A 25 -0.96 -2.36 1.05
C PRO A 25 0.03 -3.20 1.85
N THR A 26 -0.26 -4.50 1.98
CA THR A 26 0.55 -5.45 2.76
C THR A 26 1.16 -6.53 1.87
N ASN A 27 2.10 -7.32 2.40
CA ASN A 27 2.76 -8.43 1.70
C ASN A 27 3.33 -8.06 0.31
N VAL A 28 3.86 -6.85 0.20
CA VAL A 28 4.41 -6.34 -1.07
C VAL A 28 5.66 -7.11 -1.45
N THR A 29 5.57 -7.83 -2.56
CA THR A 29 6.61 -8.73 -3.05
C THR A 29 6.97 -8.39 -4.48
N LEU A 30 8.26 -8.26 -4.76
CA LEU A 30 8.78 -8.16 -6.11
C LEU A 30 9.38 -9.51 -6.50
N LYS A 31 8.95 -10.07 -7.63
CA LYS A 31 9.49 -11.31 -8.18
C LYS A 31 10.01 -11.07 -9.59
N SER A 32 10.99 -11.86 -9.96
CA SER A 32 11.53 -11.90 -11.32
C SER A 32 11.20 -13.26 -11.94
N ARG A 33 10.94 -13.27 -13.25
CA ARG A 33 10.85 -14.46 -14.09
C ARG A 33 11.37 -14.12 -15.47
N ASN A 34 12.49 -14.72 -15.90
CA ASN A 34 13.08 -14.45 -17.22
C ASN A 34 13.32 -12.94 -17.48
N LEU A 35 13.80 -12.20 -16.47
CA LEU A 35 13.99 -10.73 -16.49
C LEU A 35 12.72 -9.88 -16.44
N ASP A 36 11.54 -10.50 -16.46
CA ASP A 36 10.28 -9.81 -16.23
C ASP A 36 10.06 -9.65 -14.73
N LEU A 37 9.87 -8.40 -14.29
CA LEU A 37 9.60 -8.10 -12.89
C LEU A 37 8.09 -7.97 -12.67
N VAL A 38 7.58 -8.67 -11.66
CA VAL A 38 6.17 -8.59 -11.25
C VAL A 38 6.10 -8.18 -9.78
N LEU A 39 5.49 -7.03 -9.54
CA LEU A 39 5.19 -6.54 -8.19
C LEU A 39 3.79 -7.01 -7.79
N SER A 40 3.64 -7.65 -6.64
CA SER A 40 2.34 -8.11 -6.10
C SER A 40 2.17 -7.71 -4.65
N TRP A 41 0.93 -7.62 -4.17
CA TRP A 41 0.58 -7.25 -2.80
C TRP A 41 -0.77 -7.82 -2.41
N ASP A 42 -1.07 -7.82 -1.11
CA ASP A 42 -2.37 -8.24 -0.59
C ASP A 42 -3.24 -7.04 -0.23
N LEU A 43 -4.55 -7.25 -0.23
CA LEU A 43 -5.49 -6.26 0.31
C LEU A 43 -5.25 -6.11 1.81
N PRO A 44 -5.23 -4.88 2.34
CA PRO A 44 -5.33 -4.67 3.78
C PRO A 44 -6.63 -5.28 4.31
N GLU A 45 -6.56 -5.95 5.46
CA GLU A 45 -7.75 -6.45 6.17
C GLU A 45 -8.74 -5.31 6.46
N GLY A 46 -10.02 -5.54 6.21
CA GLY A 46 -11.07 -4.52 6.38
C GLY A 46 -11.00 -3.38 5.37
N SER A 47 -10.33 -3.56 4.23
CA SER A 47 -10.24 -2.53 3.20
C SER A 47 -11.60 -2.23 2.54
N PRO A 48 -11.89 -0.95 2.24
CA PRO A 48 -13.14 -0.55 1.60
C PRO A 48 -13.21 -1.06 0.15
N HIS A 49 -14.43 -1.29 -0.34
CA HIS A 49 -14.66 -1.57 -1.75
C HIS A 49 -14.27 -0.37 -2.64
N GLY A 50 -13.88 -0.64 -3.89
CA GLY A 50 -13.53 0.41 -4.86
C GLY A 50 -12.11 0.96 -4.75
N LEU A 51 -11.23 0.24 -4.04
CA LEU A 51 -9.80 0.54 -4.04
C LEU A 51 -9.19 0.37 -5.43
N SER A 52 -8.31 1.30 -5.77
CA SER A 52 -7.36 1.14 -6.86
C SER A 52 -5.94 1.34 -6.35
N TYR A 53 -4.96 0.96 -7.16
CA TYR A 53 -3.56 0.97 -6.78
C TYR A 53 -2.73 1.73 -7.80
N SER A 54 -1.68 2.38 -7.31
CA SER A 54 -0.61 2.88 -8.14
C SER A 54 0.71 2.32 -7.66
N THR A 55 1.55 1.96 -8.61
CA THR A 55 2.86 1.39 -8.36
C THR A 55 3.95 2.28 -8.93
N GLU A 56 5.11 2.20 -8.29
CA GLU A 56 6.35 2.76 -8.78
C GLU A 56 7.45 1.72 -8.58
N PHE A 57 8.50 1.82 -9.37
CA PHE A 57 9.68 0.97 -9.22
C PHE A 57 10.94 1.75 -9.49
N ARG A 58 12.07 1.26 -8.98
CA ARG A 58 13.39 1.81 -9.28
C ARG A 58 14.42 0.70 -9.38
N SER A 59 15.53 1.02 -10.02
CA SER A 59 16.81 0.35 -9.78
C SER A 59 17.57 1.06 -8.65
N ALA A 60 18.67 0.47 -8.18
CA ALA A 60 19.54 1.10 -7.19
C ALA A 60 20.11 2.47 -7.62
N ILE A 61 20.17 2.73 -8.93
CA ILE A 61 20.76 3.97 -9.49
C ILE A 61 19.72 4.93 -10.08
N THR A 62 18.43 4.55 -10.11
CA THR A 62 17.36 5.38 -10.66
C THR A 62 16.40 5.87 -9.58
N ALA A 63 15.73 6.99 -9.86
CA ALA A 63 14.58 7.42 -9.06
C ALA A 63 13.39 6.48 -9.29
N PHE A 64 12.44 6.49 -8.35
CA PHE A 64 11.15 5.79 -8.53
C PHE A 64 10.43 6.33 -9.77
N GLN A 65 10.14 5.43 -10.70
CA GLN A 65 9.38 5.69 -11.91
C GLN A 65 7.98 5.10 -11.76
N PRO A 66 6.94 5.79 -12.27
CA PRO A 66 5.60 5.25 -12.31
C PRO A 66 5.52 4.01 -13.20
N ALA A 67 4.79 3.00 -12.73
CA ALA A 67 4.49 1.80 -13.51
C ALA A 67 2.96 1.69 -13.75
N CYS A 68 2.26 0.82 -13.04
CA CYS A 68 0.81 0.70 -13.15
C CYS A 68 0.12 1.81 -12.37
N ARG A 69 -0.95 2.38 -12.94
CA ARG A 69 -1.70 3.50 -12.35
C ARG A 69 -3.19 3.21 -12.36
N ASN A 70 -3.83 3.45 -11.22
CA ASN A 70 -5.27 3.29 -11.01
C ASN A 70 -5.79 1.90 -11.43
N ILE A 71 -5.04 0.86 -11.09
CA ILE A 71 -5.41 -0.53 -11.39
C ILE A 71 -6.16 -1.15 -10.22
N THR A 72 -7.02 -2.13 -10.49
CA THR A 72 -7.74 -2.88 -9.43
C THR A 72 -7.07 -4.21 -9.12
N GLU A 73 -6.19 -4.66 -10.01
CA GLU A 73 -5.39 -5.86 -9.84
C GLU A 73 -4.41 -5.71 -8.68
N LEU A 74 -4.13 -6.83 -8.02
CA LEU A 74 -3.17 -6.94 -6.91
C LEU A 74 -1.75 -7.24 -7.37
N ARG A 75 -1.48 -6.96 -8.63
CA ARG A 75 -0.19 -7.16 -9.28
C ARG A 75 0.03 -6.13 -10.38
N CYS A 76 1.28 -5.78 -10.58
CA CYS A 76 1.75 -4.93 -11.66
C CYS A 76 2.90 -5.60 -12.37
N ASP A 77 2.75 -5.73 -13.69
CA ASP A 77 3.77 -6.23 -14.58
C ASP A 77 4.68 -5.07 -15.02
N LEU A 78 6.00 -5.24 -14.83
CA LEU A 78 7.02 -4.24 -15.14
C LEU A 78 7.84 -4.63 -16.39
N SER A 79 7.40 -5.60 -17.19
CA SER A 79 8.12 -6.09 -18.39
C SER A 79 8.35 -5.02 -19.46
N LEU A 80 7.56 -3.93 -19.44
CA LEU A 80 7.75 -2.79 -20.35
C LEU A 80 9.01 -1.97 -20.04
N PHE A 81 9.62 -2.18 -18.88
CA PHE A 81 10.85 -1.48 -18.49
C PHE A 81 12.07 -2.29 -18.90
N ASN A 82 13.14 -1.59 -19.29
CA ASN A 82 14.40 -2.25 -19.63
C ASN A 82 15.09 -2.73 -18.33
N ILE A 83 14.90 -4.01 -18.01
CA ILE A 83 15.46 -4.66 -16.82
C ILE A 83 16.83 -5.24 -17.16
N SER A 84 17.86 -4.78 -16.44
CA SER A 84 19.22 -5.30 -16.51
C SER A 84 19.38 -6.46 -15.55
N ILE A 85 20.03 -7.53 -16.02
CA ILE A 85 20.32 -8.73 -15.22
C ILE A 85 21.22 -8.44 -14.01
N TYR A 86 21.97 -7.34 -14.06
CA TYR A 86 22.87 -6.89 -12.99
C TYR A 86 22.24 -5.80 -12.10
N GLY A 87 21.01 -5.40 -12.40
CA GLY A 87 20.31 -4.36 -11.66
C GLY A 87 19.77 -4.90 -10.33
N ASN A 88 19.73 -4.03 -9.33
CA ASN A 88 19.03 -4.28 -8.08
C ASN A 88 17.76 -3.43 -8.06
N TYR A 89 16.59 -4.07 -7.97
CA TYR A 89 15.29 -3.44 -8.17
C TYR A 89 14.44 -3.43 -6.91
N THR A 90 13.65 -2.38 -6.74
CA THR A 90 12.66 -2.26 -5.66
C THR A 90 11.37 -1.70 -6.23
N GLY A 91 10.25 -2.35 -5.93
CA GLY A 91 8.92 -1.85 -6.24
C GLY A 91 8.25 -1.24 -5.02
N ARG A 92 7.30 -0.33 -5.22
CA ARG A 92 6.43 0.17 -4.17
C ARG A 92 5.02 0.36 -4.69
N VAL A 93 4.05 0.23 -3.79
CA VAL A 93 2.62 0.36 -4.10
C VAL A 93 1.93 1.19 -3.04
N ARG A 94 0.88 1.91 -3.45
CA ARG A 94 -0.06 2.57 -2.55
C ARG A 94 -1.49 2.33 -3.01
N ALA A 95 -2.39 2.33 -2.05
CA ALA A 95 -3.83 2.26 -2.25
C ALA A 95 -4.40 3.67 -2.51
N LEU A 96 -5.46 3.74 -3.31
CA LEU A 96 -6.16 4.94 -3.73
C LEU A 96 -7.66 4.76 -3.55
N LEU A 97 -8.32 5.76 -2.96
CA LEU A 97 -9.77 5.82 -2.82
C LEU A 97 -10.25 7.26 -3.04
N GLY A 98 -10.75 7.54 -4.25
CA GLY A 98 -11.07 8.91 -4.66
C GLY A 98 -9.84 9.82 -4.56
N ALA A 99 -9.92 10.86 -3.74
CA ALA A 99 -8.79 11.76 -3.48
C ALA A 99 -7.80 11.23 -2.41
N HIS A 100 -8.18 10.22 -1.65
CA HIS A 100 -7.35 9.67 -0.57
C HIS A 100 -6.30 8.72 -1.10
N ARG A 101 -5.12 8.76 -0.50
CA ARG A 101 -3.95 7.97 -0.87
C ARG A 101 -3.31 7.41 0.39
N SER A 102 -3.02 6.12 0.41
CA SER A 102 -2.25 5.52 1.50
C SER A 102 -0.78 5.95 1.43
N PRO A 103 0.00 5.73 2.51
CA PRO A 103 1.44 5.67 2.42
C PRO A 103 1.90 4.63 1.39
N TRP A 104 3.13 4.80 0.90
CA TRP A 104 3.79 3.82 0.04
C TRP A 104 4.32 2.64 0.86
N THR A 105 4.08 1.43 0.40
CA THR A 105 4.74 0.21 0.89
C THR A 105 5.71 -0.30 -0.16
N ALA A 106 6.98 -0.42 0.21
CA ALA A 106 8.02 -0.95 -0.66
C ALA A 106 8.18 -2.47 -0.49
N SER A 107 8.55 -3.16 -1.55
CA SER A 107 9.05 -4.52 -1.50
C SER A 107 10.47 -4.56 -0.93
N ASN A 108 10.93 -5.77 -0.61
CA ASN A 108 12.38 -6.03 -0.57
C ASN A 108 13.00 -5.80 -1.96
N HIS A 109 14.31 -5.58 -1.97
CA HIS A 109 15.04 -5.44 -3.22
C HIS A 109 15.41 -6.81 -3.78
N ILE A 110 15.49 -6.95 -5.11
CA ILE A 110 15.91 -8.19 -5.77
C ILE A 110 16.89 -7.93 -6.91
N VAL A 111 17.73 -8.93 -7.17
CA VAL A 111 18.46 -9.08 -8.44
C VAL A 111 17.66 -10.05 -9.32
N PRO A 112 17.37 -9.72 -10.60
CA PRO A 112 16.61 -10.59 -11.49
C PRO A 112 17.23 -11.97 -11.67
N ASP A 113 16.40 -13.00 -11.88
CA ASP A 113 16.84 -14.34 -12.28
C ASP A 113 17.42 -14.32 -13.72
N LYS A 114 18.36 -15.22 -13.98
CA LYS A 114 19.03 -15.39 -15.28
C LYS A 114 18.27 -16.35 -16.18
#